data_AF-A0A6G6SJW6-F1
#
_entry.id   AF-A0A6G6SJW6-F1
#
_cell.length_a   1.000
_cell.length_b   1.000
_cell.length_c   1.000
_cell.angle_alpha   90.00
_cell.angle_beta   90.00
_cell.angle_gamma   90.00
#
_symmetry.space_group_name_H-M   'P 1'
#
loop_
_entity.id
_entity.type
_entity.pdbx_description
1 polymer ?
#
loop_
_entity_poly.entity_id
_entity_poly.type
_entity_poly.pdbx_seq_one_letter_code
_entity_poly.pdbx_strand_id
1 'polypeptide(L)'
;MQPPPDLLTPLQAQFGEQQGMINQKMQAEFSQTGDGVVTHSINITIIHNKVKYNAAGQVISAQVKNGKLESFIGYNANNFAWYNPSNGKMELFMYVKNGQMFMREAFINEAWLNSVVVTEYIKSGDYVPGKRGFLIDGKTNNMEINNATFRGKLDIGTNKTGERIVITNDRIAVYDDKGVLRVEIGKITGV
;
A
#
# COMPACT_ATOMS: atom_id res chain seq x y z
N MET A 1 -6.78 20.94 -42.94
CA MET A 1 -5.52 21.49 -42.40
C MET A 1 -4.54 20.33 -42.28
N GLN A 2 -3.33 20.49 -42.80
CA GLN A 2 -2.27 19.48 -42.82
C GLN A 2 -1.51 19.51 -41.48
N PRO A 3 -1.22 18.37 -40.84
CA PRO A 3 -0.38 18.37 -39.63
C PRO A 3 1.04 18.85 -39.97
N PRO A 4 1.74 19.53 -39.05
CA PRO A 4 3.09 20.03 -39.29
C PRO A 4 4.08 18.85 -39.48
N PRO A 5 5.16 19.04 -40.27
CA PRO A 5 6.16 18.01 -40.49
C PRO A 5 7.00 17.75 -39.22
N ASP A 6 7.23 16.48 -38.91
CA ASP A 6 8.09 16.03 -37.81
C ASP A 6 9.56 16.41 -38.07
N LEU A 7 10.09 17.34 -37.26
CA LEU A 7 11.51 17.69 -37.23
C LEU A 7 12.26 16.68 -36.33
N LEU A 8 12.93 15.70 -36.95
CA LEU A 8 13.89 14.81 -36.28
C LEU A 8 15.29 15.46 -36.27
N THR A 9 15.86 15.66 -35.08
CA THR A 9 17.25 16.14 -34.90
C THR A 9 18.11 14.97 -34.38
N PRO A 10 19.15 14.51 -35.09
CA PRO A 10 20.02 13.46 -34.59
C PRO A 10 20.93 13.97 -33.46
N LEU A 11 21.11 13.18 -32.41
CA LEU A 11 22.12 13.42 -31.37
C LEU A 11 23.28 12.44 -31.51
N GLN A 12 24.51 12.96 -31.53
CA GLN A 12 25.75 12.21 -31.51
C GLN A 12 26.42 12.37 -30.13
N ALA A 13 26.63 11.25 -29.42
CA ALA A 13 27.39 11.23 -28.17
C ALA A 13 28.84 10.76 -28.40
N GLN A 14 29.82 11.55 -28.00
CA GLN A 14 31.25 11.24 -27.98
C GLN A 14 31.83 11.81 -26.67
N PHE A 15 32.53 11.00 -25.87
CA PHE A 15 33.07 11.46 -24.60
C PHE A 15 34.58 11.24 -24.46
N GLY A 16 35.32 12.33 -24.69
CA GLY A 16 36.42 12.79 -23.82
C GLY A 16 35.85 13.68 -22.71
N GLU A 17 36.51 14.78 -22.30
CA GLU A 17 36.07 15.65 -21.18
C GLU A 17 34.71 16.35 -21.42
N GLN A 18 33.62 15.61 -21.15
CA GLN A 18 32.25 16.04 -20.88
C GLN A 18 31.36 16.68 -21.97
N GLN A 19 30.43 15.87 -22.48
CA GLN A 19 29.17 16.22 -23.16
C GLN A 19 27.94 16.11 -22.23
N GLY A 20 26.83 16.71 -22.63
CA GLY A 20 25.50 16.27 -22.18
C GLY A 20 24.38 17.25 -22.45
N MET A 21 23.59 17.01 -23.51
CA MET A 21 22.17 17.36 -23.52
C MET A 21 21.44 16.47 -24.53
N ILE A 22 20.61 15.54 -24.04
CA ILE A 22 19.68 14.77 -24.88
C ILE A 22 18.29 15.35 -24.67
N ASN A 23 17.78 16.13 -25.62
CA ASN A 23 16.39 16.58 -25.65
C ASN A 23 15.61 15.76 -26.67
N GLN A 24 15.02 14.64 -26.22
CA GLN A 24 14.12 13.84 -27.05
C GLN A 24 12.67 14.11 -26.60
N LYS A 25 11.95 14.97 -27.34
CA LYS A 25 10.52 15.18 -27.14
C LYS A 25 9.78 14.01 -27.80
N MET A 26 9.14 13.16 -27.00
CA MET A 26 8.31 12.04 -27.50
C MET A 26 6.84 12.44 -27.37
N GLN A 27 6.22 12.79 -28.50
CA GLN A 27 4.80 13.15 -28.60
C GLN A 27 4.17 12.22 -29.63
N ALA A 28 3.09 11.53 -29.25
CA ALA A 28 2.30 10.71 -30.15
C ALA A 28 0.85 11.22 -30.09
N GLU A 29 0.35 11.73 -31.21
CA GLU A 29 -1.02 12.21 -31.36
C GLU A 29 -1.75 11.35 -32.38
N PHE A 30 -3.00 11.02 -32.08
CA PHE A 30 -3.85 10.23 -32.96
C PHE A 30 -5.25 10.83 -33.00
N SER A 31 -5.69 11.19 -34.20
CA SER A 31 -7.04 11.71 -34.48
C SER A 31 -7.80 10.63 -35.23
N GLN A 32 -8.95 10.23 -34.70
CA GLN A 32 -9.65 9.04 -35.19
C GLN A 32 -11.17 9.17 -34.95
N THR A 33 -11.97 8.57 -35.82
CA THR A 33 -13.46 8.66 -35.81
C THR A 33 -14.17 7.38 -35.35
N GLY A 34 -13.43 6.36 -34.89
CA GLY A 34 -13.91 5.03 -34.46
C GLY A 34 -13.16 4.45 -33.25
N ASP A 35 -12.65 3.22 -33.38
CA ASP A 35 -11.77 2.60 -32.38
C ASP A 35 -10.30 2.78 -32.78
N GLY A 36 -9.39 2.87 -31.80
CA GLY A 36 -7.96 2.90 -32.07
C GLY A 36 -7.10 2.88 -30.82
N VAL A 37 -5.82 2.55 -31.01
CA VAL A 37 -4.82 2.46 -29.94
C VAL A 37 -3.53 3.15 -30.37
N VAL A 38 -2.95 3.91 -29.46
CA VAL A 38 -1.60 4.48 -29.58
C VAL A 38 -0.78 3.93 -28.43
N THR A 39 0.41 3.42 -28.75
CA THR A 39 1.34 2.89 -27.76
C THR A 39 2.72 3.47 -28.00
N HIS A 40 3.32 4.00 -26.94
CA HIS A 40 4.71 4.38 -26.89
C HIS A 40 5.42 3.53 -25.84
N SER A 41 6.60 3.00 -26.16
CA SER A 41 7.37 2.21 -25.20
C SER A 41 8.85 2.46 -25.33
N ILE A 42 9.53 2.46 -24.18
CA ILE A 42 10.99 2.54 -24.06
C ILE A 42 11.42 1.26 -23.37
N ASN A 43 12.29 0.48 -24.00
CA ASN A 43 12.69 -0.84 -23.51
C ASN A 43 14.20 -0.97 -23.48
N ILE A 44 14.73 -1.62 -22.45
CA ILE A 44 16.10 -2.09 -22.38
C ILE A 44 16.10 -3.56 -22.77
N THR A 45 16.81 -3.88 -23.86
CA THR A 45 17.02 -5.27 -24.30
C THR A 45 18.43 -5.71 -23.93
N ILE A 46 18.54 -6.81 -23.18
CA ILE A 46 19.82 -7.46 -22.89
C ILE A 46 19.97 -8.66 -23.83
N ILE A 47 21.13 -8.80 -24.46
CA ILE A 47 21.49 -10.02 -25.19
C ILE A 47 22.46 -10.79 -24.31
N HIS A 48 22.03 -11.95 -23.83
CA HIS A 48 22.86 -12.85 -23.02
C HIS A 48 22.80 -14.25 -23.59
N ASN A 49 23.96 -14.86 -23.86
CA ASN A 49 24.07 -16.18 -24.52
C ASN A 49 23.25 -16.29 -25.81
N LYS A 50 23.27 -15.25 -26.65
CA LYS A 50 22.50 -15.13 -27.90
C LYS A 50 20.97 -15.08 -27.73
N VAL A 51 20.46 -15.03 -26.50
CA VAL A 51 19.04 -14.84 -26.20
C VAL A 51 18.77 -13.37 -25.87
N LYS A 52 17.72 -12.80 -26.46
CA LYS A 52 17.24 -11.44 -26.18
C LYS A 52 16.24 -11.47 -25.03
N TYR A 53 16.47 -10.61 -24.04
CA TYR A 53 15.59 -10.40 -22.90
C TYR A 53 15.14 -8.95 -22.86
N ASN A 54 13.84 -8.69 -22.73
CA ASN A 54 13.36 -7.39 -22.30
C ASN A 54 13.63 -7.27 -20.79
N ALA A 55 14.69 -6.55 -20.44
CA ALA A 55 15.19 -6.49 -19.07
C ALA A 55 14.41 -5.49 -18.20
N ALA A 56 14.00 -4.38 -18.82
CA ALA A 56 13.14 -3.40 -18.22
C ALA A 56 12.45 -2.57 -19.30
N GLY A 57 11.33 -1.96 -18.97
CA GLY A 57 10.61 -1.11 -19.90
C GLY A 57 9.58 -0.22 -19.24
N GLN A 58 9.23 0.83 -19.96
CA GLN A 58 8.09 1.70 -19.71
C GLN A 58 7.17 1.63 -20.93
N VAL A 59 5.87 1.55 -20.68
CA VAL A 59 4.85 1.65 -21.72
C VAL A 59 3.82 2.71 -21.32
N ILE A 60 3.46 3.55 -22.28
CA ILE A 60 2.35 4.50 -22.19
C ILE A 60 1.45 4.21 -23.39
N SER A 61 0.18 3.93 -23.14
CA SER A 61 -0.79 3.75 -24.20
C SER A 61 -2.10 4.44 -23.89
N ALA A 62 -2.83 4.77 -24.95
CA ALA A 62 -4.21 5.22 -24.87
C ALA A 62 -5.00 4.51 -25.95
N GLN A 63 -6.23 4.11 -25.63
CA GLN A 63 -7.15 3.51 -26.56
C GLN A 63 -8.52 4.17 -26.48
N VAL A 64 -9.19 4.26 -27.62
CA VAL A 64 -10.62 4.53 -27.70
C VAL A 64 -11.29 3.25 -28.17
N LYS A 65 -12.22 2.73 -27.37
CA LYS A 65 -13.01 1.54 -27.72
C LYS A 65 -14.47 1.76 -27.38
N ASN A 66 -15.37 1.61 -28.34
CA ASN A 66 -16.80 1.88 -28.18
C ASN A 66 -17.08 3.27 -27.58
N GLY A 67 -16.33 4.29 -28.01
CA GLY A 67 -16.46 5.67 -27.52
C GLY A 67 -15.91 5.93 -26.11
N LYS A 68 -15.30 4.94 -25.45
CA LYS A 68 -14.64 5.10 -24.15
C LYS A 68 -13.13 5.25 -24.32
N LEU A 69 -12.57 6.31 -23.74
CA LEU A 69 -11.13 6.53 -23.66
C LEU A 69 -10.57 5.85 -22.42
N GLU A 70 -9.54 5.04 -22.60
CA GLU A 70 -8.76 4.43 -21.52
C GLU A 70 -7.28 4.71 -21.76
N SER A 71 -6.56 5.06 -20.70
CA SER A 71 -5.11 5.24 -20.74
C SER A 71 -4.43 4.24 -19.81
N PHE A 72 -3.23 3.81 -20.17
CA PHE A 72 -2.42 2.87 -19.42
C PHE A 72 -0.99 3.37 -19.34
N ILE A 73 -0.42 3.31 -18.14
CA ILE A 73 1.02 3.47 -17.92
C ILE A 73 1.51 2.26 -17.14
N GLY A 74 2.58 1.64 -17.64
CA GLY A 74 3.15 0.43 -17.06
C GLY A 74 4.66 0.49 -17.03
N TYR A 75 5.22 -0.21 -16.04
CA TYR A 75 6.65 -0.44 -15.90
C TYR A 75 6.88 -1.92 -15.68
N ASN A 76 7.93 -2.48 -16.31
CA ASN A 76 8.40 -3.84 -16.04
C ASN A 76 9.87 -3.83 -15.63
N ALA A 77 10.20 -4.53 -14.55
CA ALA A 77 11.56 -4.79 -14.08
C ALA A 77 11.54 -5.90 -13.02
N ASN A 78 12.65 -6.62 -12.85
CA ASN A 78 12.79 -7.60 -11.76
C ASN A 78 12.81 -6.93 -10.37
N ASN A 79 13.40 -5.73 -10.29
CA ASN A 79 13.41 -4.90 -9.10
C ASN A 79 13.12 -3.46 -9.53
N PHE A 80 12.24 -2.77 -8.82
CA PHE A 80 11.93 -1.36 -9.04
C PHE A 80 12.26 -0.59 -7.77
N ALA A 81 12.90 0.57 -7.86
CA ALA A 81 13.35 1.32 -6.69
C ALA A 81 13.16 2.82 -6.89
N TRP A 82 12.70 3.50 -5.85
CA TRP A 82 12.60 4.95 -5.80
C TRP A 82 13.64 5.51 -4.84
N TYR A 83 14.41 6.47 -5.34
CA TYR A 83 15.48 7.12 -4.60
C TYR A 83 15.15 8.61 -4.45
N ASN A 84 15.49 9.16 -3.29
CA ASN A 84 15.48 10.59 -3.04
C ASN A 84 16.92 11.12 -3.13
N PRO A 85 17.26 11.99 -4.10
CA PRO A 85 18.55 12.66 -4.13
C PRO A 85 18.62 13.70 -3.00
N SER A 86 19.26 13.35 -1.89
CA SER A 86 19.44 14.22 -0.72
C SER A 86 20.92 14.34 -0.40
N ASN A 87 21.44 15.57 -0.30
CA ASN A 87 22.84 15.86 0.02
C ASN A 87 23.86 15.09 -0.84
N GLY A 88 23.60 14.96 -2.15
CA GLY A 88 24.46 14.25 -3.08
C GLY A 88 24.43 12.72 -2.97
N LYS A 89 23.54 12.15 -2.17
CA LYS A 89 23.32 10.71 -2.04
C LYS A 89 21.97 10.29 -2.61
N MET A 90 21.93 9.14 -3.25
CA MET A 90 20.69 8.50 -3.71
C MET A 90 20.13 7.64 -2.58
N GLU A 91 19.24 8.20 -1.77
CA GLU A 91 18.65 7.47 -0.64
C GLU A 91 17.44 6.66 -1.06
N LEU A 92 17.50 5.33 -0.92
CA LEU A 92 16.37 4.45 -1.18
C LEU A 92 15.25 4.71 -0.16
N PHE A 93 14.01 4.92 -0.62
CA PHE A 93 12.86 5.06 0.29
C PHE A 93 11.72 4.08 0.00
N MET A 94 11.64 3.54 -1.22
CA MET A 94 10.71 2.49 -1.60
C MET A 94 11.35 1.54 -2.61
N TYR A 95 11.10 0.24 -2.49
CA TYR A 95 11.45 -0.73 -3.53
C TYR A 95 10.37 -1.80 -3.68
N VAL A 96 10.20 -2.29 -4.91
CA VAL A 96 9.37 -3.44 -5.24
C VAL A 96 10.28 -4.57 -5.70
N LYS A 97 10.15 -5.72 -5.04
CA LYS A 97 10.91 -6.94 -5.32
C LYS A 97 10.01 -8.14 -5.10
N ASN A 98 10.04 -9.10 -6.03
CA ASN A 98 9.24 -10.33 -5.95
C ASN A 98 7.73 -10.06 -5.73
N GLY A 99 7.19 -8.99 -6.35
CA GLY A 99 5.79 -8.59 -6.19
C GLY A 99 5.44 -7.96 -4.84
N GLN A 100 6.41 -7.74 -3.96
CA GLN A 100 6.22 -7.10 -2.66
C GLN A 100 6.79 -5.69 -2.66
N MET A 101 6.04 -4.76 -2.09
CA MET A 101 6.47 -3.38 -1.85
C MET A 101 7.09 -3.27 -0.46
N PHE A 102 8.22 -2.59 -0.38
CA PHE A 102 8.93 -2.29 0.85
C PHE A 102 9.15 -0.78 0.93
N MET A 103 8.77 -0.20 2.05
CA MET A 103 8.85 1.24 2.30
C MET A 103 9.37 1.48 3.71
N ARG A 104 10.14 2.56 3.88
CA ARG A 104 10.60 2.97 5.22
C ARG A 104 9.50 3.65 6.03
N GLU A 105 8.74 4.54 5.40
CA GLU A 105 7.68 5.34 6.02
C GLU A 105 6.66 5.75 4.96
N ALA A 106 5.39 5.92 5.36
CA ALA A 106 4.31 6.40 4.51
C ALA A 106 3.33 7.26 5.32
N PHE A 107 2.90 8.38 4.75
CA PHE A 107 1.81 9.20 5.28
C PHE A 107 0.52 8.82 4.56
N ILE A 108 -0.44 8.27 5.30
CA ILE A 108 -1.67 7.71 4.74
C ILE A 108 -2.86 8.39 5.43
N ASN A 109 -3.76 9.00 4.66
CA ASN A 109 -4.98 9.60 5.19
C ASN A 109 -6.00 8.53 5.63
N GLU A 110 -6.21 7.51 4.79
CA GLU A 110 -7.13 6.39 5.03
C GLU A 110 -6.63 5.13 4.31
N ALA A 111 -6.86 3.95 4.91
CA ALA A 111 -6.51 2.66 4.33
C ALA A 111 -7.60 1.62 4.59
N TRP A 112 -7.97 0.87 3.56
CA TRP A 112 -8.75 -0.36 3.67
C TRP A 112 -7.82 -1.56 3.48
N LEU A 113 -7.73 -2.41 4.51
CA LEU A 113 -6.83 -3.55 4.53
C LEU A 113 -7.64 -4.83 4.74
N ASN A 114 -7.49 -5.82 3.86
CA ASN A 114 -8.10 -7.14 4.07
C ASN A 114 -7.43 -7.89 5.24
N SER A 115 -6.12 -7.71 5.41
CA SER A 115 -5.33 -8.31 6.50
C SER A 115 -4.06 -7.49 6.76
N VAL A 116 -3.63 -7.42 8.02
CA VAL A 116 -2.38 -6.79 8.45
C VAL A 116 -1.76 -7.61 9.58
N VAL A 117 -0.45 -7.83 9.52
CA VAL A 117 0.34 -8.43 10.61
C VAL A 117 1.13 -7.33 11.29
N VAL A 118 0.93 -7.15 12.60
CA VAL A 118 1.62 -6.15 13.42
C VAL A 118 2.69 -6.84 14.25
N THR A 119 3.96 -6.53 13.98
CA THR A 119 5.11 -7.15 14.69
C THR A 119 5.63 -6.31 15.85
N GLU A 120 5.33 -5.01 15.86
CA GLU A 120 5.77 -4.07 16.88
C GLU A 120 4.54 -3.52 17.61
N TYR A 121 3.88 -2.51 17.06
CA TYR A 121 2.67 -1.94 17.66
C TYR A 121 1.86 -1.07 16.68
N ILE A 122 0.60 -0.84 17.03
CA ILE A 122 -0.22 0.28 16.57
C ILE A 122 -0.51 1.14 17.82
N LYS A 123 -0.27 2.46 17.76
CA LYS A 123 -0.48 3.35 18.92
C LYS A 123 -0.98 4.72 18.50
N SER A 124 -1.63 5.44 19.42
CA SER A 124 -1.86 6.87 19.23
C SER A 124 -0.55 7.66 19.32
N GLY A 125 -0.49 8.81 18.62
CA GLY A 125 0.70 9.67 18.63
C GLY A 125 1.08 10.21 20.01
N ASP A 126 0.10 10.30 20.92
CA ASP A 126 0.24 10.84 22.27
C ASP A 126 0.28 9.78 23.38
N TYR A 127 0.37 8.50 23.03
CA TYR A 127 0.31 7.38 23.98
C TYR A 127 1.30 7.53 25.14
N VAL A 128 0.78 7.41 26.36
CA VAL A 128 1.56 7.32 27.61
C VAL A 128 0.98 6.19 28.46
N PRO A 129 1.78 5.17 28.83
CA PRO A 129 1.32 4.02 29.60
C PRO A 129 0.53 4.40 30.85
N GLY A 130 -0.66 3.82 30.98
CA GLY A 130 -1.60 4.01 32.09
C GLY A 130 -2.16 5.43 32.24
N LYS A 131 -2.02 6.30 31.21
CA LYS A 131 -2.43 7.71 31.30
C LYS A 131 -3.28 8.19 30.13
N ARG A 132 -2.80 8.06 28.88
CA ARG A 132 -3.49 8.61 27.71
C ARG A 132 -3.19 7.81 26.45
N GLY A 133 -4.09 7.91 25.46
CA GLY A 133 -3.93 7.25 24.18
C GLY A 133 -4.25 5.76 24.21
N PHE A 134 -3.88 5.07 23.14
CA PHE A 134 -4.03 3.62 23.01
C PHE A 134 -2.75 2.95 22.47
N LEU A 135 -2.63 1.65 22.76
CA LEU A 135 -1.59 0.76 22.26
C LEU A 135 -2.20 -0.60 21.92
N ILE A 136 -1.83 -1.16 20.78
CA ILE A 136 -1.99 -2.56 20.40
C ILE A 136 -0.57 -3.08 20.16
N ASP A 137 -0.06 -3.92 21.05
CA ASP A 137 1.31 -4.40 21.03
C ASP A 137 1.39 -5.80 20.41
N GLY A 138 2.07 -5.90 19.26
CA GLY A 138 2.21 -7.15 18.50
C GLY A 138 3.23 -8.14 19.09
N LYS A 139 4.09 -7.71 20.02
CA LYS A 139 5.09 -8.57 20.66
C LYS A 139 4.53 -9.27 21.90
N THR A 140 3.81 -8.51 22.71
CA THR A 140 3.26 -8.97 23.99
C THR A 140 1.80 -9.41 23.89
N ASN A 141 1.12 -9.10 22.77
CA ASN A 141 -0.32 -9.28 22.58
C ASN A 141 -1.17 -8.44 23.56
N ASN A 142 -0.58 -7.43 24.20
CA ASN A 142 -1.29 -6.54 25.09
C ASN A 142 -2.02 -5.44 24.30
N MET A 143 -3.20 -5.07 24.79
CA MET A 143 -3.94 -3.90 24.31
C MET A 143 -4.20 -2.98 25.50
N GLU A 144 -3.87 -1.70 25.36
CA GLU A 144 -4.16 -0.66 26.35
C GLU A 144 -4.99 0.44 25.68
N ILE A 145 -6.13 0.78 26.27
CA ILE A 145 -6.96 1.91 25.84
C ILE A 145 -7.30 2.74 27.07
N ASN A 146 -6.68 3.92 27.21
CA ASN A 146 -6.83 4.74 28.42
C ASN A 146 -8.14 5.53 28.46
N ASN A 147 -8.79 5.76 27.31
CA ASN A 147 -10.07 6.43 27.21
C ASN A 147 -10.91 5.84 26.07
N ALA A 148 -11.96 5.09 26.40
CA ALA A 148 -12.83 4.43 25.43
C ALA A 148 -14.29 4.39 25.90
N THR A 149 -15.22 4.43 24.94
CA THR A 149 -16.63 4.08 25.14
C THR A 149 -16.90 2.78 24.40
N PHE A 150 -17.25 1.72 25.13
CA PHE A 150 -17.69 0.45 24.54
C PHE A 150 -19.21 0.45 24.42
N ARG A 151 -19.74 0.00 23.27
CA ARG A 151 -21.18 -0.19 23.04
C ARG A 151 -21.43 -1.64 22.60
N GLY A 152 -22.42 -2.29 23.19
CA GLY A 152 -22.77 -3.69 22.91
C GLY A 152 -22.39 -4.64 24.06
N LYS A 153 -21.88 -5.82 23.73
CA LYS A 153 -21.47 -6.87 24.68
C LYS A 153 -19.96 -6.88 24.83
N LEU A 154 -19.47 -6.88 26.06
CA LEU A 154 -18.09 -7.19 26.40
C LEU A 154 -18.04 -8.58 27.07
N ASP A 155 -17.31 -9.52 26.45
CA ASP A 155 -17.14 -10.89 26.93
C ASP A 155 -15.68 -11.06 27.37
N ILE A 156 -15.46 -11.17 28.68
CA ILE A 156 -14.13 -11.24 29.30
C ILE A 156 -13.98 -12.63 29.88
N GLY A 157 -13.10 -13.44 29.32
CA GLY A 157 -12.87 -14.79 29.82
C GLY A 157 -11.48 -15.29 29.47
N THR A 158 -11.15 -16.48 29.94
CA THR A 158 -9.98 -17.19 29.45
C THR A 158 -10.42 -18.19 28.39
N ASN A 159 -9.63 -18.39 27.33
CA ASN A 159 -9.94 -19.40 26.31
C ASN A 159 -9.79 -20.86 26.82
N LYS A 160 -9.54 -21.08 28.12
CA LYS A 160 -9.16 -22.38 28.68
C LYS A 160 -10.26 -23.03 29.51
N THR A 161 -11.26 -22.28 29.94
CA THR A 161 -12.28 -22.71 30.94
C THR A 161 -13.64 -22.08 30.63
N GLY A 162 -14.69 -22.46 31.36
CA GLY A 162 -16.01 -21.83 31.28
C GLY A 162 -16.08 -20.44 31.95
N GLU A 163 -15.03 -20.02 32.65
CA GLU A 163 -14.98 -18.76 33.40
C GLU A 163 -15.10 -17.56 32.47
N ARG A 164 -16.11 -16.73 32.70
CA ARG A 164 -16.29 -15.49 31.97
C ARG A 164 -17.11 -14.48 32.75
N ILE A 165 -16.88 -13.21 32.44
CA ILE A 165 -17.71 -12.06 32.80
C ILE A 165 -18.31 -11.51 31.51
N VAL A 166 -19.63 -11.39 31.47
CA VAL A 166 -20.35 -10.75 30.38
C VAL A 166 -20.95 -9.45 30.86
N ILE A 167 -20.62 -8.34 30.19
CA ILE A 167 -21.20 -7.01 30.43
C ILE A 167 -21.99 -6.60 29.20
N THR A 168 -23.27 -6.25 29.40
CA THR A 168 -24.17 -5.72 28.38
C THR A 168 -24.74 -4.38 28.84
N ASN A 169 -25.65 -3.78 28.05
CA ASN A 169 -26.34 -2.56 28.42
C ASN A 169 -27.34 -2.73 29.58
N ASP A 170 -27.73 -3.96 29.93
CA ASP A 170 -28.77 -4.26 30.90
C ASP A 170 -28.31 -5.17 32.06
N ARG A 171 -27.12 -5.79 31.98
CA ARG A 171 -26.61 -6.66 33.06
C ARG A 171 -25.09 -6.85 33.08
N ILE A 172 -24.63 -7.37 34.22
CA ILE A 172 -23.31 -7.97 34.43
C ILE A 172 -23.54 -9.41 34.91
N ALA A 173 -22.94 -10.39 34.26
CA ALA A 173 -23.07 -11.80 34.60
C ALA A 173 -21.69 -12.46 34.79
N VAL A 174 -21.50 -13.20 35.88
CA VAL A 174 -20.26 -13.92 36.22
C VAL A 174 -20.52 -15.42 36.24
N TYR A 175 -19.71 -16.16 35.47
CA TYR A 175 -19.79 -17.61 35.34
C TYR A 175 -18.55 -18.28 35.94
N ASP A 176 -18.73 -19.45 36.55
CA ASP A 176 -17.63 -20.26 37.07
C ASP A 176 -16.93 -21.11 35.99
N ASP A 177 -15.97 -21.94 36.41
CA ASP A 177 -15.18 -22.86 35.58
C ASP A 177 -16.03 -23.85 34.78
N LYS A 178 -17.19 -24.21 35.32
CA LYS A 178 -18.19 -25.09 34.70
C LYS A 178 -19.20 -24.33 33.83
N GLY A 179 -19.05 -23.02 33.69
CA GLY A 179 -19.95 -22.16 32.92
C GLY A 179 -21.31 -21.93 33.60
N VAL A 180 -21.42 -22.18 34.91
CA VAL A 180 -22.63 -21.95 35.71
C VAL A 180 -22.68 -20.48 36.14
N LEU A 181 -23.83 -19.83 35.96
CA LEU A 181 -24.05 -18.46 36.43
C LEU A 181 -23.98 -18.42 37.97
N ARG A 182 -23.06 -17.62 38.50
CA ARG A 182 -22.87 -17.45 39.95
C ARG A 182 -23.35 -16.11 40.45
N VAL A 183 -23.23 -15.07 39.62
CA VAL A 183 -23.66 -13.71 39.96
C VAL A 183 -24.31 -13.09 38.74
N GLU A 184 -25.46 -12.45 38.92
CA GLU A 184 -26.11 -11.61 37.92
C GLU A 184 -26.55 -10.30 38.58
N ILE A 185 -26.19 -9.17 37.96
CA ILE A 185 -26.55 -7.81 38.42
C ILE A 185 -27.27 -7.11 37.27
N GLY A 186 -28.39 -6.43 37.56
CA GLY A 186 -29.22 -5.75 36.56
C GLY A 186 -30.45 -6.57 36.21
N LYS A 187 -30.71 -6.78 34.90
CA LYS A 187 -31.81 -7.63 34.44
C LYS A 187 -31.51 -9.10 34.73
N ILE A 188 -32.28 -9.70 35.64
CA ILE A 188 -32.13 -11.09 36.07
C ILE A 188 -32.83 -12.01 35.07
N THR A 189 -32.12 -13.01 34.57
CA THR A 189 -32.64 -13.99 33.59
C THR A 189 -32.47 -15.44 34.02
N GLY A 190 -31.67 -15.70 35.06
CA GLY A 190 -31.36 -17.03 35.57
C GLY A 190 -32.17 -17.47 36.80
N VAL A 191 -33.41 -17.00 36.98
CA VAL A 191 -34.37 -17.53 37.96
C VAL A 191 -35.29 -18.56 37.36
#